data_AF-A0A2W4MV54-F1
#
_entry.id   AF-A0A2W4MV54-F1
#
_cell.length_a   1.000
_cell.length_b   1.000
_cell.length_c   1.000
_cell.angle_alpha   90.00
_cell.angle_beta   90.00
_cell.angle_gamma   90.00
#
_symmetry.space_group_name_H-M   'P 1'
#
loop_
_entity.id
_entity.type
_entity.pdbx_description
1 polymer ?
#
loop_
_entity_poly.entity_id
_entity_poly.type
_entity_poly.pdbx_seq_one_letter_code
_entity_poly.pdbx_strand_id
1 'polypeptide(L)'
;MASIRQLAAELRDQERPLLDRYQQLIDAAVTETERRLAQMMYNYQRFQLQSLELFQDRVPDRFHCFGVITHDDVNVRQRPTGKAEPVTRVDRGTPVIVMALEGFWAEVQLVGGQTGYVFKDYVRCEAGT
;
A
#
# COMPACT_ATOMS: atom_id res chain seq x y z
N MET A 1 14.57 23.40 -7.78
CA MET A 1 13.89 22.78 -6.62
C MET A 1 13.70 21.31 -6.92
N ALA A 2 13.93 20.42 -5.95
CA ALA A 2 13.71 18.98 -6.16
C ALA A 2 12.21 18.71 -6.38
N SER A 3 11.89 17.81 -7.30
CA SER A 3 10.50 17.38 -7.52
C SER A 3 10.01 16.50 -6.36
N ILE A 4 8.70 16.43 -6.14
CA ILE A 4 8.11 15.54 -5.12
C ILE A 4 8.55 14.09 -5.29
N ARG A 5 8.73 13.65 -6.54
CA ARG A 5 9.25 12.33 -6.89
C ARG A 5 10.67 12.11 -6.36
N GLN A 6 11.55 13.09 -6.56
CA GLN A 6 12.94 13.03 -6.07
C GLN A 6 12.97 12.98 -4.54
N LEU A 7 12.21 13.87 -3.88
CA LEU A 7 12.12 13.90 -2.42
C LEU A 7 11.58 12.59 -1.83
N ALA A 8 10.54 12.01 -2.43
CA ALA A 8 9.98 10.74 -1.98
C ALA A 8 10.96 9.57 -2.18
N ALA A 9 11.71 9.55 -3.29
CA ALA A 9 12.73 8.54 -3.55
C ALA A 9 13.90 8.65 -2.55
N GLU A 10 14.39 9.87 -2.31
CA GLU A 10 15.44 10.14 -1.32
C GLU A 10 15.02 9.71 0.09
N LEU A 11 13.81 10.08 0.52
CA LEU A 11 13.27 9.69 1.82
C LEU A 11 13.14 8.17 1.94
N ARG A 12 12.62 7.50 0.90
CA ARG A 12 12.49 6.04 0.89
C ARG A 12 13.86 5.37 1.02
N ASP A 13 14.86 5.85 0.29
CA ASP A 13 16.20 5.26 0.30
C ASP A 13 16.90 5.49 1.65
N GLN A 14 16.65 6.64 2.29
CA GLN A 14 17.09 6.93 3.67
C GLN A 14 16.40 6.03 4.71
N GLU A 15 15.10 5.78 4.56
CA GLU A 15 14.32 4.99 5.53
C GLU A 15 14.43 3.47 5.33
N ARG A 16 14.77 3.00 4.13
CA ARG A 16 14.82 1.56 3.79
C ARG A 16 15.64 0.71 4.77
N PRO A 17 16.83 1.15 5.24
CA PRO A 17 17.61 0.39 6.22
C PRO A 17 16.95 0.24 7.60
N LEU A 18 15.91 1.03 7.91
CA LEU A 18 15.20 0.92 9.18
C LEU A 18 14.44 -0.40 9.31
N LEU A 19 14.07 -1.06 8.20
CA LEU A 19 13.43 -2.39 8.26
C LEU A 19 14.29 -3.41 9.01
N ASP A 20 15.61 -3.40 8.79
CA ASP A 20 16.54 -4.28 9.50
C ASP A 20 16.59 -3.95 11.00
N ARG A 21 16.45 -2.66 11.35
CA ARG A 21 16.39 -2.21 12.75
C ARG A 21 15.09 -2.65 13.44
N TYR A 22 13.96 -2.54 12.75
CA TYR A 22 12.70 -3.06 13.27
C TYR A 22 12.71 -4.60 13.39
N GLN A 23 13.37 -5.30 12.46
CA GLN A 23 13.56 -6.75 12.57
C GLN A 23 14.39 -7.13 13.80
N GLN A 24 15.46 -6.38 14.11
CA GLN A 24 16.23 -6.59 15.34
C GLN A 24 15.37 -6.46 16.61
N LEU A 25 14.37 -5.57 16.63
CA LEU A 25 13.42 -5.47 17.75
C LEU A 25 12.52 -6.71 17.87
N ILE A 26 12.08 -7.27 16.74
CA ILE A 26 11.30 -8.52 16.71
C ILE A 26 12.15 -9.68 17.24
N ASP A 27 13.40 -9.77 16.80
CA ASP A 27 14.33 -10.85 17.17
C ASP A 27 14.75 -10.76 18.65
N ALA A 28 14.89 -9.54 19.18
CA ALA A 28 15.22 -9.29 20.59
C ALA A 28 14.01 -9.42 21.53
N ALA A 29 12.77 -9.50 21.01
CA ALA A 29 11.57 -9.55 21.83
C ALA A 29 11.49 -10.84 22.65
N VAL A 30 11.38 -10.70 23.97
CA VAL A 30 11.38 -11.81 24.94
C VAL A 30 9.96 -12.24 25.30
N THR A 31 9.02 -11.30 25.26
CA THR A 31 7.60 -11.54 25.53
C THR A 31 6.76 -11.50 24.25
N GLU A 32 5.58 -12.12 24.31
CA GLU A 32 4.62 -12.06 23.21
C GLU A 32 4.16 -10.62 22.93
N THR A 33 3.93 -9.83 23.98
CA THR A 33 3.51 -8.43 23.84
C THR A 33 4.57 -7.59 23.15
N GLU A 34 5.85 -7.71 23.54
CA GLU A 34 6.96 -7.03 22.85
C GLU A 34 7.03 -7.43 21.38
N ARG A 35 6.92 -8.72 21.09
CA ARG A 35 6.98 -9.23 19.71
C ARG A 35 5.83 -8.67 18.86
N ARG A 36 4.61 -8.64 19.42
CA ARG A 36 3.44 -8.06 18.75
C ARG A 36 3.64 -6.56 18.46
N LEU A 37 4.14 -5.79 19.44
CA LEU A 37 4.44 -4.37 19.25
C LEU A 37 5.54 -4.14 18.20
N ALA A 38 6.64 -4.88 18.27
CA ALA A 38 7.73 -4.79 17.30
C ALA A 38 7.26 -5.16 15.88
N GLN A 39 6.43 -6.20 15.75
CA GLN A 39 5.84 -6.60 14.48
C GLN A 39 4.89 -5.52 13.92
N MET A 40 4.11 -4.86 14.77
CA MET A 40 3.28 -3.72 14.35
C MET A 40 4.16 -2.58 13.81
N MET A 41 5.22 -2.21 14.52
CA MET A 41 6.16 -1.17 14.10
C MET A 41 6.86 -1.51 12.78
N TYR A 42 7.31 -2.75 12.61
CA TYR A 42 7.85 -3.24 11.34
C TYR A 42 6.83 -3.11 10.20
N ASN A 43 5.58 -3.49 10.45
CA ASN A 43 4.52 -3.39 9.45
C ASN A 43 4.22 -1.94 9.07
N TYR A 44 4.23 -1.01 10.04
CA TYR A 44 4.08 0.42 9.78
C TYR A 44 5.22 0.96 8.92
N GLN A 45 6.48 0.63 9.25
CA GLN A 45 7.62 1.08 8.45
C GLN A 45 7.56 0.53 7.02
N ARG A 46 7.20 -0.75 6.86
CA ARG A 46 7.05 -1.37 5.55
C ARG A 46 5.97 -0.67 4.73
N PHE A 47 4.83 -0.36 5.35
CA PHE A 47 3.74 0.36 4.70
C PHE A 47 4.14 1.79 4.32
N GLN A 48 4.89 2.49 5.17
CA GLN A 48 5.43 3.82 4.89
C GLN A 48 6.33 3.80 3.64
N LEU A 49 7.29 2.87 3.59
CA LEU A 49 8.18 2.72 2.43
C LEU A 49 7.41 2.41 1.14
N GLN A 50 6.42 1.54 1.22
CA GLN A 50 5.52 1.21 0.12
C GLN A 50 4.70 2.42 -0.35
N SER A 51 4.24 3.25 0.59
CA SER A 51 3.51 4.48 0.27
C SER A 51 4.40 5.50 -0.43
N LEU A 52 5.68 5.59 -0.05
CA LEU A 52 6.68 6.43 -0.73
C LEU A 52 6.94 5.97 -2.17
N GLU A 53 6.82 4.68 -2.46
CA GLU A 53 6.93 4.14 -3.83
C GLU A 53 5.79 4.62 -4.73
N LEU A 54 4.59 4.86 -4.20
CA LEU A 54 3.45 5.35 -4.97
C LEU A 54 3.66 6.77 -5.52
N PHE A 55 4.56 7.56 -4.92
CA PHE A 55 4.96 8.88 -5.42
C PHE A 55 5.95 8.83 -6.60
N GLN A 56 6.51 7.66 -6.93
CA GLN A 56 7.58 7.55 -7.91
C GLN A 56 7.10 7.60 -9.36
N ASP A 57 5.80 7.37 -9.56
CA ASP A 57 5.17 7.41 -10.88
C ASP A 57 4.29 8.66 -11.04
N ARG A 58 3.09 8.49 -11.61
CA ARG A 58 2.07 9.54 -11.71
C ARG A 58 1.13 9.41 -10.51
N VAL A 59 1.17 10.36 -9.59
CA VAL A 59 0.14 10.46 -8.54
C VAL A 59 -1.18 10.88 -9.20
N PRO A 60 -2.32 10.22 -8.89
CA PRO A 60 -3.60 10.59 -9.49
C PRO A 60 -4.11 11.92 -8.94
N ASP A 61 -4.89 12.65 -9.76
CA ASP A 61 -5.47 13.95 -9.36
C ASP A 61 -6.59 13.81 -8.32
N ARG A 62 -7.10 12.58 -8.12
CA ARG A 62 -8.12 12.23 -7.13
C ARG A 62 -7.51 11.31 -6.08
N PHE A 63 -7.82 11.59 -4.82
CA PHE A 63 -7.35 10.81 -3.68
C PHE A 63 -8.49 10.63 -2.69
N HIS A 64 -8.75 9.38 -2.31
CA HIS A 64 -9.65 9.03 -1.22
C HIS A 64 -8.86 8.57 0.01
N CYS A 65 -7.98 7.58 -0.15
CA CYS A 65 -7.14 7.08 0.93
C CYS A 65 -5.91 6.34 0.38
N PHE A 66 -4.89 6.14 1.21
CA PHE A 66 -3.95 5.04 1.01
C PHE A 66 -4.58 3.76 1.51
N GLY A 67 -4.48 2.69 0.72
CA GLY A 67 -5.07 1.40 1.05
C GLY A 67 -4.09 0.25 0.89
N VAL A 68 -4.49 -0.89 1.44
CA VAL A 68 -3.78 -2.16 1.28
C VAL A 68 -4.76 -3.25 0.89
N ILE A 69 -4.34 -4.13 -0.02
CA ILE A 69 -5.09 -5.32 -0.39
C ILE A 69 -5.10 -6.32 0.77
N THR A 70 -6.28 -6.83 1.11
CA THR A 70 -6.51 -7.69 2.29
C THR A 70 -6.67 -9.17 1.95
N HIS A 71 -6.58 -9.57 0.67
CA HIS A 71 -6.76 -10.94 0.20
C HIS A 71 -5.72 -11.29 -0.86
N ASP A 72 -5.49 -12.58 -1.07
CA ASP A 72 -4.54 -13.10 -2.06
C ASP A 72 -5.26 -13.38 -3.41
N ASP A 73 -4.53 -13.37 -4.53
CA ASP A 73 -5.05 -13.57 -5.90
C ASP A 73 -6.24 -12.64 -6.27
N VAL A 74 -6.21 -11.40 -5.79
CA VAL A 74 -7.28 -10.42 -6.03
C VAL A 74 -7.19 -9.87 -7.45
N ASN A 75 -8.28 -10.00 -8.21
CA ASN A 75 -8.37 -9.44 -9.55
C ASN A 75 -8.54 -7.92 -9.49
N VAL A 76 -7.64 -7.20 -10.17
CA VAL A 76 -7.82 -5.79 -10.53
C VAL A 76 -8.44 -5.76 -11.91
N ARG A 77 -9.63 -5.18 -12.08
CA ARG A 77 -10.42 -5.25 -13.31
C ARG A 77 -10.44 -3.94 -14.09
N GLN A 78 -10.67 -4.02 -15.40
CA GLN A 78 -10.77 -2.83 -16.26
C GLN A 78 -11.99 -1.94 -15.96
N ARG A 79 -13.06 -2.52 -15.41
CA ARG A 79 -14.34 -1.84 -15.11
C ARG A 79 -14.92 -2.35 -13.78
N PRO A 80 -15.79 -1.58 -13.10
CA PRO A 80 -16.41 -1.95 -11.82
C PRO A 80 -17.53 -2.99 -12.02
N THR A 81 -17.18 -4.16 -12.53
CA THR A 81 -18.10 -5.29 -12.71
C THR A 81 -17.37 -6.62 -12.69
N GLY A 82 -17.98 -7.65 -12.10
CA GLY A 82 -17.41 -9.00 -12.03
C GLY A 82 -17.23 -9.68 -13.40
N LYS A 83 -17.83 -9.14 -14.46
CA LYS A 83 -17.72 -9.63 -15.84
C LYS A 83 -16.58 -8.99 -16.64
N ALA A 84 -15.93 -7.96 -16.12
CA ALA A 84 -14.84 -7.28 -16.84
C ALA A 84 -13.55 -8.08 -16.71
N GLU A 85 -12.76 -8.15 -17.78
CA GLU A 85 -11.45 -8.80 -17.75
C GLU A 85 -10.53 -8.18 -16.68
N PRO A 86 -9.79 -9.01 -15.93
CA PRO A 86 -8.71 -8.52 -15.07
C PRO A 86 -7.60 -7.85 -15.92
N VAL A 87 -7.09 -6.71 -15.46
CA VAL A 87 -5.84 -6.13 -15.97
C VAL A 87 -4.63 -6.80 -15.34
N THR A 88 -4.74 -7.22 -14.08
CA THR A 88 -3.70 -7.93 -13.33
C THR A 88 -4.31 -8.60 -12.10
N ARG A 89 -3.49 -9.33 -11.36
CA ARG A 89 -3.82 -9.84 -10.03
C ARG A 89 -2.78 -9.38 -9.03
N VAL A 90 -3.24 -9.16 -7.80
CA VAL A 90 -2.43 -8.64 -6.70
C VAL A 90 -2.72 -9.43 -5.44
N ASP A 91 -1.72 -9.54 -4.58
CA ASP A 91 -1.81 -10.30 -3.34
C ASP A 91 -1.97 -9.40 -2.13
N ARG A 92 -2.24 -10.03 -0.98
CA ARG A 92 -2.37 -9.36 0.30
C ARG A 92 -1.13 -8.54 0.61
N GLY A 93 -1.32 -7.34 1.14
CA GLY A 93 -0.22 -6.44 1.45
C GLY A 93 0.21 -5.56 0.27
N THR A 94 -0.40 -5.71 -0.91
CA THR A 94 -0.16 -4.80 -2.02
C THR A 94 -0.68 -3.41 -1.67
N PRO A 95 0.17 -2.36 -1.68
CA PRO A 95 -0.24 -0.99 -1.42
C PRO A 95 -0.96 -0.41 -2.63
N VAL A 96 -1.97 0.43 -2.39
CA VAL A 96 -2.74 1.11 -3.44
C VAL A 96 -3.07 2.55 -3.07
N ILE A 97 -3.21 3.41 -4.07
CA ILE A 97 -3.96 4.67 -3.91
C ILE A 97 -5.41 4.38 -4.26
N VAL A 98 -6.33 4.60 -3.32
CA VAL A 98 -7.77 4.56 -3.63
C VAL A 98 -8.16 5.94 -4.14
N MET A 99 -8.65 6.02 -5.37
CA MET A 99 -9.09 7.26 -6.01
C MET A 99 -10.57 7.54 -5.73
N ALA A 100 -11.40 6.49 -5.68
CA ALA A 100 -12.83 6.58 -5.41
C ALA A 100 -13.38 5.26 -4.85
N LEU A 101 -14.45 5.36 -4.06
CA LEU A 101 -15.27 4.23 -3.61
C LEU A 101 -16.70 4.43 -4.12
N GLU A 102 -17.15 3.57 -5.03
CA GLU A 102 -18.46 3.67 -5.66
C GLU A 102 -19.16 2.30 -5.69
N GLY A 103 -20.34 2.22 -5.06
CA GLY A 103 -21.07 0.97 -4.91
C GLY A 103 -20.25 -0.11 -4.21
N PHE A 104 -19.88 -1.14 -4.96
CA PHE A 104 -19.09 -2.29 -4.49
C PHE A 104 -17.61 -2.22 -4.86
N TRP A 105 -17.17 -1.14 -5.52
CA TRP A 105 -15.87 -1.08 -6.16
C TRP A 105 -15.03 0.06 -5.59
N ALA A 106 -13.75 -0.24 -5.42
CA ALA A 106 -12.71 0.74 -5.24
C ALA A 106 -12.01 0.94 -6.59
N GLU A 107 -11.97 2.18 -7.06
CA GLU A 107 -11.07 2.57 -8.14
C GLU A 107 -9.70 2.82 -7.52
N VAL A 108 -8.70 2.06 -7.96
CA VAL A 108 -7.37 2.03 -7.35
C VAL A 108 -6.28 2.27 -8.37
N GLN A 109 -5.17 2.82 -7.91
CA GLN A 109 -3.90 2.87 -8.64
C GLN A 109 -2.85 2.04 -7.89
N LEU A 110 -2.17 1.17 -8.63
CA LEU A 110 -1.05 0.37 -8.15
C LEU A 110 0.28 1.13 -8.28
N VAL A 111 1.33 0.60 -7.65
CA VAL A 111 2.72 0.95 -7.99
C VAL A 111 2.94 0.72 -9.49
N GLY A 112 3.67 1.62 -10.18
CA GLY A 112 3.81 1.62 -11.63
C GLY A 112 2.73 2.44 -12.36
N GLY A 113 1.73 2.96 -11.65
CA GLY A 113 0.69 3.83 -12.21
C GLY A 113 -0.48 3.12 -12.89
N GLN A 114 -0.50 1.77 -12.90
CA GLN A 114 -1.64 1.00 -13.44
C GLN A 114 -2.89 1.23 -12.58
N THR A 115 -3.97 1.66 -13.23
CA THR A 115 -5.28 1.83 -12.57
C THR A 115 -6.22 0.66 -12.86
N GLY A 116 -7.22 0.49 -12.01
CA GLY A 116 -8.30 -0.45 -12.22
C GLY A 116 -9.28 -0.49 -11.05
N TYR A 117 -10.13 -1.51 -11.03
CA TYR A 117 -11.22 -1.65 -10.07
C TYR A 117 -11.07 -2.94 -9.27
N VAL A 118 -11.16 -2.82 -7.95
CA VAL A 118 -11.12 -3.94 -7.00
C VAL A 118 -12.42 -3.94 -6.19
N PHE A 119 -12.90 -5.12 -5.79
CA PHE A 119 -14.04 -5.19 -4.87
C PHE A 119 -13.65 -4.54 -3.54
N LYS A 120 -14.42 -3.54 -3.10
CA LYS A 120 -13.98 -2.63 -2.04
C LYS A 120 -13.68 -3.32 -0.71
N ASP A 121 -14.34 -4.45 -0.40
CA ASP A 121 -14.11 -5.20 0.84
C ASP A 121 -12.73 -5.88 0.86
N TYR A 122 -12.05 -5.97 -0.29
CA TYR A 122 -10.66 -6.43 -0.39
C TYR A 122 -9.64 -5.31 -0.22
N VAL A 123 -10.09 -4.08 0.02
CA VAL A 123 -9.24 -2.92 0.26
C VAL A 123 -9.51 -2.42 1.67
N ARG A 124 -8.46 -2.31 2.48
CA ARG A 124 -8.52 -1.58 3.73
C ARG A 124 -7.86 -0.23 3.54
N CYS A 125 -8.61 0.86 3.67
CA CYS A 125 -8.00 2.18 3.83
C CYS A 125 -7.24 2.19 5.16
N GLU A 126 -5.98 2.59 5.11
CA GLU A 126 -5.27 2.95 6.33
C GLU A 126 -5.87 4.27 6.81
N ALA A 127 -6.44 4.25 8.01
CA ALA A 127 -7.02 5.45 8.59
C ALA A 127 -5.89 6.45 8.83
N GLY A 128 -5.95 7.62 8.19
CA GLY A 128 -5.29 8.80 8.72
C GLY A 128 -5.95 9.11 10.05
N THR A 129 -5.43 8.57 11.14
CA THR A 129 -5.76 9.00 12.50
C THR A 129 -5.05 10.31 12.80
#